data_AF-A0AAP8HUZ6-F1
#
_entry.id   AF-A0AAP8HUZ6-F1
#
_cell.length_a   1.000
_cell.length_b   1.000
_cell.length_c   1.000
_cell.angle_alpha   90.00
_cell.angle_beta   90.00
_cell.angle_gamma   90.00
#
_symmetry.space_group_name_H-M   'P 1'
#
loop_
_entity.id
_entity.type
_entity.pdbx_description
1 polymer ?
#
loop_
_entity_poly.entity_id
_entity_poly.type
_entity_poly.pdbx_seq_one_letter_code
_entity_poly.pdbx_strand_id
1 'polypeptide(L)'
;MAQDYRITVKDWIRQATGAQDADEFEQTGITVLNISPFPEAIILAHPPENSEVFILAVQVDALDADVHPTLLRNVLQLNCEPDLLPGAFALEPQEQVVLYRWVVDLPGMDDTTFQNVVGN
;
A
#
# COMPACT_ATOMS: atom_id res chain seq x y z
N MET A 1 -21.20 -14.21 10.21
CA MET A 1 -19.82 -14.06 10.73
C MET A 1 -19.18 -12.94 9.94
N ALA A 2 -18.50 -11.99 10.58
CA ALA A 2 -17.71 -11.01 9.83
C ALA A 2 -16.58 -11.74 9.10
N GLN A 3 -16.35 -11.42 7.84
CA GLN A 3 -15.24 -11.99 7.08
C GLN A 3 -13.93 -11.44 7.67
N ASP A 4 -13.00 -12.34 8.01
CA ASP A 4 -11.67 -11.92 8.45
C ASP A 4 -10.80 -11.66 7.22
N TYR A 5 -10.82 -10.41 6.79
CA TYR A 5 -10.05 -9.95 5.65
C TYR A 5 -8.54 -10.04 5.88
N ARG A 6 -8.06 -9.99 7.14
CA ARG A 6 -6.64 -10.10 7.42
C ARG A 6 -6.12 -11.50 7.10
N ILE A 7 -6.86 -12.54 7.48
CA ILE A 7 -6.51 -13.92 7.11
C ILE A 7 -6.54 -14.08 5.59
N THR A 8 -7.56 -13.53 4.93
CA THR A 8 -7.71 -13.62 3.46
C THR A 8 -6.53 -12.98 2.73
N VAL A 9 -6.14 -11.75 3.12
CA VAL A 9 -5.02 -11.03 2.52
C VAL A 9 -3.69 -11.73 2.80
N LYS A 10 -3.51 -12.30 4.01
CA LYS A 10 -2.32 -13.10 4.35
C LYS A 10 -2.16 -14.28 3.38
N ASP A 11 -3.24 -14.99 3.10
CA ASP A 11 -3.22 -16.14 2.20
C ASP A 11 -2.91 -15.74 0.74
N TRP A 12 -3.34 -14.56 0.29
CA TRP A 12 -3.00 -14.03 -1.04
C TRP A 12 -1.55 -13.54 -1.14
N ILE A 13 -1.03 -12.86 -0.11
CA ILE A 13 0.39 -12.49 -0.03
C ILE A 13 1.27 -13.74 -0.13
N ARG A 14 0.93 -14.78 0.62
CA ARG A 14 1.66 -16.05 0.62
C ARG A 14 1.73 -16.68 -0.78
N GLN A 15 0.68 -16.52 -1.58
CA GLN A 15 0.62 -17.02 -2.96
C GLN A 15 1.44 -16.14 -3.92
N ALA A 16 1.50 -14.82 -3.67
CA ALA A 16 2.21 -13.85 -4.49
C ALA A 16 3.74 -13.87 -4.29
N THR A 17 4.22 -13.91 -3.04
CA THR A 17 5.65 -13.67 -2.72
C THR A 17 6.34 -14.82 -1.97
N GLY A 18 5.56 -15.70 -1.34
CA GLY A 18 6.05 -16.82 -0.53
C GLY A 18 5.72 -16.70 0.96
N ALA A 19 6.21 -17.64 1.78
CA ALA A 19 5.75 -17.80 3.17
C ALA A 19 6.33 -16.80 4.18
N GLN A 20 7.51 -16.21 3.94
CA GLN A 20 8.19 -15.36 4.92
C GLN A 20 7.52 -14.00 5.14
N ASP A 21 6.97 -13.40 4.08
CA ASP A 21 6.32 -12.08 4.12
C ASP A 21 4.94 -12.11 4.81
N ALA A 22 4.35 -13.30 4.91
CA ALA A 22 3.02 -13.52 5.48
C ALA A 22 3.01 -13.56 7.02
N ASP A 23 4.11 -14.00 7.65
CA ASP A 23 4.19 -14.13 9.12
C ASP A 23 4.34 -12.76 9.80
N GLU A 24 5.09 -11.84 9.20
CA GLU A 24 5.22 -10.45 9.67
C GLU A 24 3.89 -9.70 9.50
N PHE A 25 3.23 -9.88 8.35
CA PHE A 25 1.92 -9.29 8.05
C PHE A 25 0.85 -9.67 9.08
N GLU A 26 0.84 -10.93 9.55
CA GLU A 26 -0.15 -11.36 10.55
C GLU A 26 -0.06 -10.53 11.84
N GLN A 27 1.16 -10.17 12.26
CA GLN A 27 1.44 -9.46 13.49
C GLN A 27 1.23 -7.94 13.36
N THR A 28 1.75 -7.34 12.29
CA THR A 28 1.79 -5.89 12.12
C THR A 28 0.65 -5.37 11.23
N GLY A 29 0.11 -6.23 10.37
CA GLY A 29 -0.74 -5.83 9.26
C GLY A 29 0.02 -5.15 8.12
N ILE A 30 1.36 -5.18 8.13
CA ILE A 30 2.20 -4.50 7.14
C ILE A 30 3.22 -5.51 6.61
N THR A 31 3.45 -5.51 5.31
CA THR A 31 4.51 -6.28 4.68
C THR A 31 5.06 -5.56 3.47
N VAL A 32 6.24 -5.97 3.02
CA VAL A 32 6.92 -5.43 1.84
C VAL A 32 6.95 -6.51 0.77
N LEU A 33 6.29 -6.25 -0.35
CA LEU A 33 6.20 -7.12 -1.49
C LEU A 33 7.25 -6.74 -2.53
N ASN A 34 8.06 -7.71 -2.94
CA ASN A 34 9.00 -7.56 -4.05
C ASN A 34 8.43 -8.27 -5.28
N ILE A 35 7.85 -7.51 -6.21
CA ILE A 35 7.03 -8.05 -7.30
C ILE A 35 7.65 -7.71 -8.64
N SER A 36 8.01 -8.74 -9.39
CA SER A 36 8.49 -8.57 -10.77
C SER A 36 7.34 -8.11 -11.67
N PRO A 37 7.52 -7.11 -12.57
CA PRO A 37 8.80 -6.50 -12.98
C PRO A 37 9.13 -5.18 -12.27
N PHE A 38 8.40 -4.80 -11.21
CA PHE A 38 8.62 -3.53 -10.53
C PHE A 38 9.96 -3.53 -9.79
N PRO A 39 10.83 -2.53 -10.03
CA PRO A 39 12.08 -2.40 -9.29
C PRO A 39 11.87 -1.84 -7.88
N GLU A 40 10.76 -1.15 -7.64
CA GLU A 40 10.41 -0.61 -6.32
C GLU A 40 9.75 -1.67 -5.42
N ALA A 41 10.03 -1.57 -4.13
CA ALA A 41 9.37 -2.39 -3.13
C ALA A 41 7.95 -1.83 -2.85
N ILE A 42 6.94 -2.69 -2.91
CA ILE A 42 5.53 -2.32 -2.67
C ILE A 42 5.19 -2.63 -1.23
N ILE A 43 4.84 -1.63 -0.44
CA ILE A 43 4.33 -1.79 0.91
C ILE A 43 2.84 -2.15 0.82
N LEU A 44 2.45 -3.26 1.42
CA LEU A 44 1.05 -3.62 1.60
C LEU A 44 0.70 -3.49 3.08
N ALA A 45 -0.34 -2.71 3.39
CA ALA A 45 -0.87 -2.53 4.73
C ALA A 45 -2.37 -2.89 4.79
N HIS A 46 -2.76 -3.65 5.81
CA HIS A 46 -4.15 -3.91 6.19
C HIS A 46 -4.44 -3.24 7.53
N PRO A 47 -5.26 -2.18 7.57
CA PRO A 47 -5.58 -1.47 8.80
C PRO A 47 -6.19 -2.40 9.86
N PRO A 48 -6.09 -2.07 11.16
CA PRO A 48 -6.72 -2.84 12.23
C PRO A 48 -8.26 -2.79 12.15
N GLU A 49 -8.93 -3.51 13.06
CA GLU A 49 -10.40 -3.45 13.28
C GLU A 49 -11.28 -3.95 12.12
N ASN A 50 -11.03 -5.17 11.61
CA ASN A 50 -11.83 -5.77 10.52
C ASN A 50 -11.99 -4.85 9.30
N SER A 51 -10.91 -4.15 8.95
CA SER A 51 -10.91 -3.23 7.81
C SER A 51 -11.31 -3.96 6.53
N GLU A 52 -12.25 -3.36 5.79
CA GLU A 52 -12.69 -3.82 4.48
C GLU A 52 -11.80 -3.28 3.36
N VAL A 53 -10.63 -2.72 3.69
CA VAL A 53 -9.67 -2.19 2.72
C VAL A 53 -8.26 -2.70 3.01
N PHE A 54 -7.42 -2.71 1.98
CA PHE A 54 -5.98 -2.70 2.13
C PHE A 54 -5.39 -1.49 1.41
N ILE A 55 -4.15 -1.18 1.73
CA ILE A 55 -3.42 -0.04 1.18
C ILE A 55 -2.17 -0.59 0.52
N LEU A 56 -1.98 -0.27 -0.75
CA LEU A 56 -0.69 -0.39 -1.41
C LEU A 56 0.02 0.95 -1.34
N ALA A 57 1.32 0.95 -1.07
CA ALA A 57 2.12 2.15 -1.09
C ALA A 57 3.51 1.87 -1.66
N VAL A 58 4.04 2.83 -2.39
CA VAL A 58 5.44 2.84 -2.83
C VAL A 58 6.09 4.11 -2.33
N GLN A 59 7.33 3.99 -1.87
CA GLN A 59 8.15 5.14 -1.56
C GLN A 59 8.59 5.79 -2.87
N VAL A 60 8.24 7.06 -3.02
CA VAL A 60 8.59 7.85 -4.22
C VAL A 60 9.86 8.65 -3.99
N ASP A 61 10.01 9.23 -2.80
CA ASP A 61 11.16 10.07 -2.47
C ASP A 61 11.42 10.10 -0.95
N ALA A 62 12.63 10.48 -0.57
CA ALA A 62 12.97 10.85 0.80
C ALA A 62 12.75 12.37 1.00
N LEU A 63 12.33 12.75 2.20
CA LEU A 63 12.19 14.13 2.62
C LEU A 63 13.45 14.57 3.35
N ASP A 64 13.86 15.81 3.10
CA ASP A 64 14.80 16.48 3.98
C ASP A 64 14.15 16.77 5.34
N ALA A 65 14.98 16.89 6.39
CA ALA A 65 14.52 17.18 7.75
C ALA A 65 13.72 18.50 7.85
N ASP A 66 13.96 19.45 6.94
CA ASP A 66 13.24 20.72 6.83
C ASP A 66 12.25 20.70 5.65
N VAL A 67 11.04 20.18 5.88
CA VAL A 67 9.98 20.13 4.87
C VAL A 67 9.52 21.55 4.50
N HIS A 68 9.91 22.02 3.31
CA HIS A 68 9.55 23.35 2.83
C HIS A 68 8.05 23.43 2.43
N PRO A 69 7.33 24.54 2.71
CA PRO A 69 5.91 24.69 2.35
C PRO A 69 5.59 24.48 0.86
N THR A 70 6.55 24.75 -0.01
CA THR A 70 6.42 24.50 -1.46
C THR A 70 6.22 23.02 -1.76
N LEU A 71 6.91 22.13 -1.05
CA LEU A 71 6.77 20.69 -1.25
C LEU A 71 5.36 20.22 -0.89
N LEU A 72 4.82 20.70 0.24
CA LEU A 72 3.45 20.43 0.66
C LEU A 72 2.44 20.86 -0.42
N ARG A 73 2.63 22.06 -0.99
CA ARG A 73 1.77 22.54 -2.07
C ARG A 73 1.87 21.66 -3.32
N ASN A 74 3.07 21.25 -3.70
CA ASN A 74 3.28 20.39 -4.88
C ASN A 74 2.62 19.02 -4.70
N VAL A 75 2.76 18.40 -3.52
CA VAL A 75 2.09 17.13 -3.20
C VAL A 75 0.57 17.26 -3.28
N LEU A 76 0.00 18.33 -2.73
CA LEU A 76 -1.43 18.61 -2.83
C LEU A 76 -1.88 18.85 -4.29
N GLN A 77 -1.04 19.50 -5.09
CA GLN A 77 -1.33 19.71 -6.51
C GLN A 77 -1.30 18.40 -7.30
N LEU A 78 -0.32 17.51 -7.06
CA LEU A 78 -0.27 16.18 -7.68
C LEU A 78 -1.55 15.37 -7.38
N ASN A 79 -2.09 15.47 -6.17
CA ASN A 79 -3.34 14.80 -5.80
C ASN A 79 -4.59 15.35 -6.52
N CYS A 80 -4.46 16.43 -7.27
CA CYS A 80 -5.53 16.96 -8.12
C CYS A 80 -5.43 16.46 -9.57
N GLU A 81 -4.36 15.77 -9.95
CA GLU A 81 -4.14 15.25 -11.30
C GLU A 81 -4.96 13.95 -11.52
N PRO A 82 -5.92 13.93 -12.45
CA PRO A 82 -6.79 12.76 -12.67
C PRO A 82 -6.04 11.51 -13.13
N ASP A 83 -4.92 11.68 -13.83
CA ASP A 83 -4.09 10.59 -14.35
C ASP A 83 -3.37 9.81 -13.25
N LEU A 84 -3.32 10.35 -12.03
CA LEU A 84 -2.72 9.72 -10.85
C LEU A 84 -3.76 9.01 -9.98
N LEU A 85 -5.02 8.93 -10.43
CA LEU A 85 -6.00 8.03 -9.85
C LEU A 85 -5.67 6.59 -10.23
N PRO A 86 -5.97 5.62 -9.35
CA PRO A 86 -6.74 5.74 -8.11
C PRO A 86 -5.91 6.08 -6.85
N GLY A 87 -4.61 6.31 -6.98
CA GLY A 87 -3.74 6.59 -5.84
C GLY A 87 -3.71 8.06 -5.42
N ALA A 88 -2.91 8.33 -4.40
CA ALA A 88 -2.65 9.66 -3.88
C ALA A 88 -1.28 9.72 -3.22
N PHE A 89 -0.61 10.85 -3.35
CA PHE A 89 0.60 11.17 -2.61
C PHE A 89 0.28 11.50 -1.16
N ALA A 90 1.09 10.96 -0.26
CA ALA A 90 1.05 11.19 1.17
C ALA A 90 2.48 11.43 1.69
N LEU A 91 2.57 12.06 2.86
CA LEU A 91 3.82 12.23 3.57
C LEU A 91 3.80 11.35 4.81
N GLU A 92 4.83 10.52 4.98
CA GLU A 92 5.06 9.79 6.23
C GLU A 92 6.09 10.59 7.05
N PRO A 93 5.64 11.34 8.07
CA PRO A 93 6.50 12.27 8.79
C PRO A 93 7.54 11.57 9.68
N GLN A 94 7.30 10.32 10.11
CA GLN A 94 8.25 9.61 10.98
C GLN A 94 9.48 9.15 10.19
N GLU A 95 9.23 8.51 9.04
CA GLU A 95 10.27 8.04 8.14
C GLU A 95 10.81 9.14 7.21
N GLN A 96 10.18 10.32 7.22
CA GLN A 96 10.51 11.44 6.35
C GLN A 96 10.51 10.99 4.88
N VAL A 97 9.39 10.45 4.40
CA VAL A 97 9.27 9.99 3.00
C VAL A 97 7.98 10.48 2.34
N VAL A 98 8.03 10.62 1.02
CA VAL A 98 6.85 10.77 0.17
C VAL A 98 6.42 9.39 -0.28
N LEU A 99 5.17 9.04 -0.02
CA LEU A 99 4.55 7.81 -0.49
C LEU A 99 3.55 8.12 -1.58
N TYR A 100 3.48 7.29 -2.61
CA TYR A 100 2.28 7.17 -3.44
C TYR A 100 1.50 5.97 -2.94
N ARG A 101 0.25 6.18 -2.52
CA ARG A 101 -0.59 5.13 -1.91
C ARG A 101 -1.90 4.96 -2.64
N TRP A 102 -2.41 3.75 -2.68
CA TRP A 102 -3.72 3.39 -3.22
C TRP A 102 -4.50 2.57 -2.19
N VAL A 103 -5.68 3.06 -1.82
CA VAL A 103 -6.63 2.35 -0.95
C VAL A 103 -7.55 1.50 -1.81
N VAL A 104 -7.65 0.22 -1.48
CA VAL A 104 -8.34 -0.79 -2.28
C VAL A 104 -9.39 -1.52 -1.43
N ASP A 105 -10.60 -1.62 -1.95
CA ASP A 105 -11.70 -2.33 -1.29
C ASP A 105 -11.54 -3.85 -1.42
N LEU A 106 -11.77 -4.56 -0.31
CA LEU A 106 -11.74 -6.03 -0.22
C LEU A 106 -13.10 -6.74 -0.47
N PRO A 107 -14.28 -6.14 -0.22
CA PRO A 107 -15.56 -6.81 -0.47
C PRO A 107 -15.73 -7.28 -1.91
N GLY A 108 -15.92 -8.59 -2.09
CA GLY A 108 -16.09 -9.21 -3.40
C GLY A 108 -14.80 -9.45 -4.18
N MET A 109 -13.63 -9.13 -3.60
CA MET A 109 -12.33 -9.42 -4.21
C MET A 109 -11.99 -10.91 -4.08
N ASP A 110 -11.43 -11.47 -5.15
CA ASP A 110 -10.78 -12.78 -5.17
C ASP A 110 -9.26 -12.65 -5.40
N ASP A 111 -8.54 -13.77 -5.28
CA ASP A 111 -7.08 -13.80 -5.45
C ASP A 111 -6.66 -13.24 -6.83
N THR A 112 -7.38 -13.57 -7.90
CA THR A 112 -7.05 -13.08 -9.25
C THR A 112 -7.17 -11.56 -9.33
N THR A 113 -8.23 -10.99 -8.75
CA THR A 113 -8.41 -9.54 -8.70
C THR A 113 -7.34 -8.87 -7.83
N PHE A 114 -6.96 -9.49 -6.71
CA PHE A 114 -5.86 -9.04 -5.87
C PHE A 114 -4.53 -9.00 -6.65
N GLN A 115 -4.15 -10.08 -7.34
CA GLN A 115 -2.93 -10.12 -8.15
C GLN A 115 -2.94 -9.05 -9.26
N ASN A 116 -4.10 -8.80 -9.87
CA ASN A 116 -4.23 -7.75 -10.88
C ASN A 116 -4.04 -6.35 -10.27
N VAL A 117 -4.59 -6.07 -9.10
CA VAL A 117 -4.42 -4.77 -8.42
C VAL A 117 -2.96 -4.54 -8.07
N VAL A 118 -2.31 -5.55 -7.52
CA VAL A 118 -0.90 -5.48 -7.11
C VAL A 118 0.05 -5.40 -8.32
N GLY A 119 -0.37 -5.92 -9.48
CA GLY A 119 0.39 -5.90 -10.73
C GLY A 119 0.21 -4.66 -11.61
N ASN A 120 -0.64 -3.69 -11.22
CA ASN A 120 -0.89 -2.45 -11.95
C ASN A 120 -0.19 -1.26 -11.30
#